data_AF-A0A9W8ZDN6-F1
#
_entry.id   AF-A0A9W8ZDN6-F1
#
_cell.length_a   1.000
_cell.length_b   1.000
_cell.length_c   1.000
_cell.angle_alpha   90.00
_cell.angle_beta   90.00
_cell.angle_gamma   90.00
#
_symmetry.space_group_name_H-M   'P 1'
#
loop_
_entity.id
_entity.type
_entity.pdbx_description
1 polymer ?
#
loop_
_entity_poly.entity_id
_entity_poly.type
_entity_poly.pdbx_seq_one_letter_code
_entity_poly.pdbx_strand_id
1 'polypeptide(L)'
;MRVIAALLCVVSQVWTVNANVEKTIFLGPSAVTLPEIHPSLDDLHLQSLSRLDSVLPTQLAVQFPSKAEPHGLESWYLLSDLEEGRRYEVRICWPATSLLFLRVQAAASYYSTDRTLMDYPPPVDVDIILDPFLLNVLPRSLAPVGLYITGIAVASWFVSDYIYRWLLSVVEDPSAKAHSD
;
A
#
# COMPACT_ATOMS: atom_id res chain seq x y z
N MET A 1 13.71 -5.17 -31.03
CA MET A 1 14.05 -3.92 -30.31
C MET A 1 12.91 -3.32 -29.50
N ARG A 2 11.70 -3.13 -30.07
CA ARG A 2 10.57 -2.47 -29.38
C ARG A 2 10.10 -3.18 -28.09
N VAL A 3 10.03 -4.52 -28.11
CA VAL A 3 9.70 -5.35 -26.92
C VAL A 3 10.75 -5.24 -25.82
N ILE A 4 12.03 -5.25 -26.18
CA ILE A 4 13.14 -5.15 -25.24
C ILE A 4 13.15 -3.78 -24.58
N ALA A 5 12.88 -2.71 -25.34
CA ALA A 5 12.76 -1.35 -24.80
C ALA A 5 11.57 -1.21 -23.83
N ALA A 6 10.42 -1.80 -24.16
CA ALA A 6 9.26 -1.82 -23.27
C ALA A 6 9.56 -2.58 -21.96
N LEU A 7 10.21 -3.74 -22.06
CA LEU A 7 10.57 -4.58 -20.91
C LEU A 7 11.60 -3.89 -20.01
N LEU A 8 12.61 -3.23 -20.59
CA LEU A 8 13.58 -2.41 -19.86
C LEU A 8 12.93 -1.22 -19.16
N CYS A 9 11.94 -0.59 -19.78
CA CYS A 9 11.19 0.53 -19.18
C CYS A 9 10.33 0.07 -17.99
N VAL A 10 9.70 -1.12 -18.09
CA VAL A 10 8.95 -1.71 -16.98
C VAL A 10 9.90 -2.07 -15.82
N VAL A 11 11.06 -2.65 -16.10
CA VAL A 11 12.06 -3.02 -15.07
C VAL A 11 12.62 -1.79 -14.35
N SER A 12 12.86 -0.68 -15.05
CA SER A 12 13.36 0.55 -14.42
C SER A 12 12.32 1.23 -13.53
N GLN A 13 11.03 1.18 -13.90
CA GLN A 13 9.91 1.73 -13.11
C GLN A 13 9.72 0.99 -11.78
N VAL A 14 10.03 -0.31 -11.71
CA VAL A 14 9.91 -1.11 -10.47
C VAL A 14 10.91 -0.65 -9.40
N TRP A 15 12.08 -0.13 -9.80
CA TRP A 15 13.14 0.28 -8.86
C TRP A 15 12.88 1.63 -8.17
N THR A 16 12.02 2.49 -8.72
CA THR A 16 11.86 3.88 -8.25
C THR A 16 10.66 4.09 -7.32
N VAL A 17 9.89 3.05 -6.99
CA VAL A 17 8.73 3.18 -6.10
C VAL A 17 9.15 3.05 -4.64
N ASN A 18 9.69 4.13 -4.08
CA ASN A 18 9.82 4.29 -2.63
C ASN A 18 8.58 5.02 -2.10
N ALA A 19 7.56 4.28 -1.70
CA ALA A 19 6.42 4.85 -0.99
C ALA A 19 6.82 5.09 0.48
N ASN A 20 6.99 6.36 0.83
CA ASN A 20 7.25 6.84 2.18
C ASN A 20 5.95 6.77 3.02
N VAL A 21 5.64 5.58 3.52
CA VAL A 21 4.61 5.38 4.55
C VAL A 21 5.27 4.62 5.68
N GLU A 22 4.90 4.94 6.92
CA GLU A 22 5.31 4.17 8.09
C GLU A 22 4.80 2.73 7.93
N LYS A 23 5.73 1.83 7.60
CA LYS A 23 5.46 0.42 7.33
C LYS A 23 6.55 -0.43 7.93
N THR A 24 6.15 -1.60 8.43
CA THR A 24 7.10 -2.59 8.95
C THR A 24 6.95 -3.87 8.16
N ILE A 25 8.07 -4.38 7.63
CA ILE A 25 8.11 -5.63 6.87
C ILE A 25 8.89 -6.65 7.69
N PHE A 26 8.33 -7.85 7.82
CA PHE A 26 8.96 -8.94 8.56
C PHE A 26 8.65 -10.29 7.91
N LEU A 27 9.33 -11.34 8.38
CA LEU A 27 9.10 -12.72 7.98
C LEU A 27 8.26 -13.41 9.05
N GLY A 28 7.30 -14.23 8.62
CA GLY A 28 6.55 -15.09 9.52
C GLY A 28 7.51 -16.02 10.27
N PRO A 29 7.44 -16.05 11.62
CA PRO A 29 8.29 -16.91 12.42
C PRO A 29 7.90 -18.38 12.23
N SER A 30 8.81 -19.29 12.57
CA SER A 30 8.47 -20.70 12.72
C SER A 30 7.40 -20.87 13.80
N ALA A 31 6.51 -21.85 13.62
CA ALA A 31 5.43 -22.10 14.57
C ALA A 31 6.01 -22.33 15.98
N VAL A 32 5.61 -21.49 16.93
CA VAL A 32 6.02 -21.61 18.34
C VAL A 32 4.95 -22.39 19.08
N THR A 33 5.30 -23.57 19.58
CA THR A 33 4.47 -24.28 20.57
C THR A 33 4.68 -23.60 21.92
N LEU A 34 3.74 -22.74 22.30
CA LEU A 34 3.74 -22.15 23.64
C LEU A 34 3.31 -23.22 24.66
N PRO A 35 4.00 -23.34 25.80
CA PRO A 35 3.52 -24.20 26.89
C PRO A 35 2.12 -23.74 27.32
N GLU A 36 1.17 -24.67 27.45
CA GLU A 36 -0.16 -24.39 28.05
C GLU A 36 -0.03 -24.14 29.56
N ILE A 37 0.62 -23.04 29.91
CA ILE A 37 0.75 -22.56 31.28
C ILE A 37 -0.11 -21.31 31.38
N HIS A 38 -1.16 -21.38 32.19
CA HIS A 38 -1.98 -20.20 32.47
C HIS A 38 -1.24 -19.21 33.39
N PRO A 39 -1.39 -17.90 33.15
CA PRO A 39 -2.20 -17.28 32.09
C PRO A 39 -1.53 -17.38 30.71
N SER A 40 -2.31 -17.78 29.72
CA SER A 40 -1.95 -17.91 28.31
C SER A 40 -2.03 -16.56 27.57
N LEU A 41 -1.53 -16.51 26.33
CA LEU A 41 -1.61 -15.32 25.49
C LEU A 41 -3.07 -14.94 25.14
N ASP A 42 -3.97 -15.92 25.14
CA ASP A 42 -5.40 -15.68 24.94
C ASP A 42 -6.04 -15.01 26.17
N ASP A 43 -5.52 -15.28 27.36
CA ASP A 43 -5.96 -14.66 28.62
C ASP A 43 -5.58 -13.17 28.70
N LEU A 44 -4.67 -12.69 27.83
CA LEU A 44 -4.31 -11.28 27.72
C LEU A 44 -5.37 -10.44 26.97
N HIS A 45 -6.36 -11.07 26.32
CA HIS A 45 -7.44 -10.39 25.58
C HIS A 45 -6.95 -9.32 24.59
N LEU A 46 -5.77 -9.51 24.00
CA LEU A 46 -5.22 -8.59 23.01
C LEU A 46 -6.04 -8.67 21.71
N GLN A 47 -6.21 -7.52 21.05
CA GLN A 47 -6.73 -7.51 19.69
C GLN A 47 -5.73 -8.20 18.77
N SER A 48 -6.21 -9.21 18.04
CA SER A 48 -5.40 -10.00 17.13
C SER A 48 -5.71 -9.68 15.67
N LEU A 49 -4.66 -9.63 14.84
CA LEU A 49 -4.79 -9.70 13.39
C LEU A 49 -4.39 -11.09 12.93
N SER A 50 -5.16 -11.63 12.01
CA SER A 50 -4.85 -12.89 11.33
C SER A 50 -4.68 -12.64 9.84
N ARG A 51 -4.23 -13.65 9.12
CA ARG A 51 -4.19 -13.59 7.66
C ARG A 51 -5.59 -13.44 7.04
N LEU A 52 -6.59 -14.10 7.61
CA LEU A 52 -7.97 -14.10 7.10
C LEU A 52 -8.64 -12.76 7.38
N ASP A 53 -8.38 -12.20 8.55
CA ASP A 53 -8.83 -10.89 8.99
C ASP A 53 -7.65 -9.90 9.00
N SER A 54 -7.17 -9.61 7.79
CA SER A 54 -5.98 -8.80 7.56
C SER A 54 -6.17 -7.30 7.82
N VAL A 55 -7.37 -6.88 8.23
CA VAL A 55 -7.69 -5.47 8.51
C VAL A 55 -8.38 -5.39 9.86
N LEU A 56 -7.79 -4.62 10.78
CA LEU A 56 -8.34 -4.36 12.10
C LEU A 56 -8.63 -2.86 12.25
N PRO A 57 -9.90 -2.45 12.18
CA PRO A 57 -10.34 -1.11 12.55
C PRO A 57 -10.24 -0.95 14.07
N THR A 58 -9.51 0.06 14.54
CA THR A 58 -9.33 0.32 15.97
C THR A 58 -9.09 1.81 16.24
N GLN A 59 -9.15 2.20 17.51
CA GLN A 59 -8.88 3.57 17.95
C GLN A 59 -7.57 3.61 18.71
N LEU A 60 -6.58 4.31 18.14
CA LEU A 60 -5.30 4.50 18.82
C LEU A 60 -5.40 5.68 19.77
N ALA A 61 -5.06 5.45 21.04
CA ALA A 61 -4.82 6.54 21.98
C ALA A 61 -3.58 7.32 21.53
N VAL A 62 -3.69 8.64 21.49
CA VAL A 62 -2.60 9.53 21.07
C VAL A 62 -2.23 10.48 22.20
N GLN A 63 -0.98 10.93 22.22
CA GLN A 63 -0.52 11.98 23.11
C GLN A 63 0.48 12.86 22.37
N PHE A 64 0.53 14.15 22.72
CA PHE A 64 1.58 15.02 22.23
C PHE A 64 2.94 14.59 22.81
N PRO A 65 4.02 14.61 22.01
CA PRO A 65 5.35 14.26 22.47
C PRO A 65 5.76 15.00 23.75
N SER A 66 6.22 14.25 24.75
CA SER A 66 6.71 14.79 26.01
C SER A 66 8.17 14.39 26.25
N LYS A 67 8.81 14.94 27.28
CA LYS A 67 10.17 14.51 27.65
C LYS A 67 10.22 13.05 28.13
N ALA A 68 9.14 12.57 28.72
CA ALA A 68 9.03 11.19 29.19
C ALA A 68 8.69 10.23 28.03
N GLU A 69 7.84 10.69 27.11
CA GLU A 69 7.32 9.90 25.99
C GLU A 69 7.53 10.68 24.69
N PRO A 70 8.76 10.69 24.13
CA PRO A 70 9.09 11.48 22.95
C PRO A 70 8.40 10.98 21.67
N HIS A 71 7.92 9.73 21.69
CA HIS A 71 7.23 9.08 20.56
C HIS A 71 5.72 8.90 20.80
N GLY A 72 5.19 9.41 21.91
CA GLY A 72 3.80 9.20 22.31
C GLY A 72 3.58 7.82 22.95
N LEU A 73 2.32 7.37 22.92
CA LEU A 73 1.86 6.13 23.57
C LEU A 73 2.15 4.90 22.71
N GLU A 74 2.49 3.79 23.36
CA GLU A 74 2.63 2.49 22.71
C GLU A 74 1.32 1.71 22.74
N SER A 75 1.06 0.92 21.70
CA SER A 75 -0.07 0.00 21.62
C SER A 75 0.41 -1.36 21.11
N TRP A 76 0.00 -2.43 21.79
CA TRP A 76 0.44 -3.79 21.52
C TRP A 76 -0.67 -4.61 20.87
N TYR A 77 -0.34 -5.28 19.77
CA TYR A 77 -1.26 -6.11 18.99
C TYR A 77 -0.64 -7.49 18.75
N LEU A 78 -1.49 -8.52 18.72
CA LEU A 78 -1.05 -9.89 18.45
C LEU A 78 -1.21 -10.21 16.96
N LEU A 79 -0.17 -10.75 16.33
CA LEU A 79 -0.25 -11.27 14.96
C LEU A 79 -0.30 -12.80 15.01
N SER A 80 -1.32 -13.39 14.41
CA SER A 80 -1.63 -14.82 14.48
C SER A 80 -1.75 -15.44 13.08
N ASP A 81 -1.67 -16.76 12.99
CA ASP A 81 -1.85 -17.54 11.76
C ASP A 81 -0.93 -17.14 10.58
N LEU A 82 0.32 -16.80 10.93
CA LEU A 82 1.37 -16.47 9.97
C LEU A 82 1.99 -17.74 9.36
N GLU A 83 2.33 -17.69 8.07
CA GLU A 83 3.14 -18.73 7.43
C GLU A 83 4.61 -18.48 7.69
N GLU A 84 5.31 -19.53 8.13
CA GLU A 84 6.75 -19.52 8.30
C GLU A 84 7.45 -19.11 6.99
N GLY A 85 8.40 -18.16 7.09
CA GLY A 85 9.22 -17.71 5.97
C GLY A 85 8.49 -16.87 4.93
N ARG A 86 7.19 -16.61 5.09
CA ARG A 86 6.44 -15.68 4.25
C ARG A 86 6.68 -14.24 4.69
N ARG A 87 6.84 -13.32 3.74
CA ARG A 87 6.95 -11.88 4.01
C ARG A 87 5.57 -11.28 4.25
N TYR A 88 5.48 -10.47 5.29
CA TYR A 88 4.31 -9.68 5.64
C TYR A 88 4.70 -8.23 5.78
N GLU A 89 3.77 -7.34 5.46
CA GLU A 89 3.88 -5.92 5.70
C GLU A 89 2.72 -5.46 6.58
N VAL A 90 3.04 -4.83 7.69
CA VAL A 90 2.06 -4.17 8.55
C VAL A 90 2.07 -2.68 8.23
N ARG A 91 0.87 -2.16 7.97
CA ARG A 91 0.62 -0.75 7.66
C ARG A 91 -0.44 -0.21 8.61
N ILE A 92 -0.25 1.03 9.06
CA ILE A 92 -1.28 1.78 9.77
C ILE A 92 -1.89 2.74 8.75
N CYS A 93 -3.17 2.55 8.44
CA CYS A 93 -3.92 3.41 7.56
C CYS A 93 -4.83 4.31 8.40
N TRP A 94 -4.82 5.61 8.10
CA TRP A 94 -5.79 6.54 8.67
C TRP A 94 -6.99 6.55 7.72
N PRO A 95 -8.15 6.00 8.11
CA PRO A 95 -9.33 5.97 7.26
C PRO A 95 -9.75 7.42 6.96
N ALA A 96 -9.66 7.80 5.70
CA ALA A 96 -10.28 9.03 5.23
C ALA A 96 -11.79 8.78 5.15
N THR A 97 -12.50 8.94 6.28
CA THR A 97 -13.97 8.81 6.37
C THR A 97 -14.72 9.98 5.72
N SER A 98 -14.21 10.53 4.60
CA SER A 98 -14.82 11.66 3.92
C SER A 98 -15.15 11.32 2.48
N LEU A 99 -16.44 11.13 2.21
CA LEU A 99 -16.97 10.89 0.86
C LEU A 99 -16.94 12.15 -0.03
N LEU A 100 -16.59 13.34 0.50
CA LEU A 100 -16.63 14.62 -0.25
C LEU A 100 -15.51 15.65 0.05
N PHE A 101 -14.72 15.53 1.12
CA PHE A 101 -13.63 16.48 1.44
C PHE A 101 -12.40 15.82 2.06
N LEU A 102 -11.26 15.83 1.38
CA LEU A 102 -9.99 15.29 1.88
C LEU A 102 -9.28 16.30 2.80
N ARG A 103 -9.09 15.97 4.09
CA ARG A 103 -8.09 16.58 4.97
C ARG A 103 -7.35 15.48 5.71
N VAL A 104 -6.03 15.42 5.52
CA VAL A 104 -5.14 14.39 6.07
C VAL A 104 -4.25 15.03 7.13
N GLN A 105 -4.20 14.48 8.35
CA GLN A 105 -3.10 14.69 9.31
C GLN A 105 -2.90 13.43 10.16
N ALA A 106 -1.65 13.03 10.35
CA ALA A 106 -1.21 11.92 11.19
C ALA A 106 -0.14 12.40 12.18
N ALA A 107 -0.13 11.81 13.38
CA ALA A 107 0.35 12.36 14.66
C ALA A 107 -0.54 13.48 15.21
N ALA A 108 -0.69 13.57 16.54
CA ALA A 108 -1.30 14.73 17.22
C ALA A 108 -0.43 15.97 16.91
N SER A 109 -0.71 16.55 15.74
CA SER A 109 -0.02 17.68 15.14
C SER A 109 -1.06 18.72 14.75
N TYR A 110 -2.12 18.82 15.56
CA TYR A 110 -3.04 19.93 15.54
C TYR A 110 -2.74 20.81 16.77
N TYR A 111 -2.78 22.11 16.56
CA TYR A 111 -2.77 23.07 17.66
C TYR A 111 -4.18 23.62 17.78
N SER A 112 -4.78 23.45 18.97
CA SER A 112 -6.06 24.06 19.31
C SER A 112 -5.84 25.17 20.33
N THR A 113 -6.67 26.19 20.26
CA THR A 113 -6.75 27.21 21.32
C THR A 113 -7.39 26.65 22.59
N ASP A 114 -8.14 25.55 22.45
CA ASP A 114 -8.69 24.82 23.58
C ASP A 114 -7.61 23.95 24.23
N ARG A 115 -7.19 24.35 25.44
CA ARG A 115 -6.15 23.63 26.20
C ARG A 115 -6.57 22.21 26.56
N THR A 116 -7.86 21.96 26.76
CA THR A 116 -8.32 20.62 27.14
C THR A 116 -8.04 19.60 26.04
N LEU A 117 -8.18 20.00 24.78
CA LEU A 117 -7.84 19.19 23.60
C LEU A 117 -6.34 19.05 23.37
N MET A 118 -5.53 19.96 23.92
CA MET A 118 -4.07 19.85 23.89
C MET A 118 -3.53 18.94 25.00
N ASP A 119 -4.20 18.92 26.16
CA ASP A 119 -3.80 18.09 27.30
C ASP A 119 -4.33 16.64 27.18
N TYR A 120 -5.55 16.46 26.65
CA TYR A 120 -6.22 15.17 26.51
C TYR A 120 -6.80 15.00 25.10
N PRO A 121 -5.96 14.72 24.09
CA PRO A 121 -6.44 14.53 22.73
C PRO A 121 -7.32 13.27 22.63
N PRO A 122 -8.40 13.31 21.82
CA PRO A 122 -9.25 12.14 21.62
C PRO A 122 -8.49 11.04 20.86
N PRO A 123 -8.84 9.76 21.05
CA PRO A 123 -8.32 8.66 20.24
C PRO A 123 -8.63 8.86 18.75
N VAL A 124 -7.77 8.30 17.90
CA VAL A 124 -7.89 8.45 16.45
C VAL A 124 -8.19 7.10 15.81
N ASP A 125 -9.19 7.07 14.94
CA ASP A 125 -9.54 5.87 14.17
C ASP A 125 -8.39 5.51 13.21
N VAL A 126 -8.01 4.24 13.21
CA VAL A 126 -7.01 3.63 12.32
C VAL A 126 -7.50 2.29 11.82
N ASP A 127 -7.05 1.93 10.63
CA ASP A 127 -7.10 0.57 10.12
C ASP A 127 -5.68 0.00 10.14
N ILE A 128 -5.43 -0.99 10.98
CA ILE A 128 -4.18 -1.76 10.96
C ILE A 128 -4.33 -2.85 9.91
N ILE A 129 -3.43 -2.88 8.93
CA ILE A 129 -3.50 -3.82 7.80
C ILE A 129 -2.28 -4.74 7.80
N LEU A 130 -2.52 -6.05 7.79
CA LEU A 130 -1.51 -7.10 7.63
C LEU A 130 -1.54 -7.64 6.19
N ASP A 131 -0.68 -7.11 5.31
CA ASP A 131 -0.64 -7.49 3.90
C ASP A 131 0.39 -8.60 3.65
N PRO A 132 -0.03 -9.81 3.24
CA PRO A 132 0.89 -10.88 2.90
C PRO A 132 1.49 -10.67 1.50
N PHE A 133 2.79 -10.95 1.34
CA PHE A 133 3.43 -10.86 0.03
C PHE A 133 3.05 -12.04 -0.86
N LEU A 134 3.01 -11.76 -2.17
CA LEU A 134 2.93 -12.74 -3.24
C LEU A 134 4.35 -13.08 -3.69
N LEU A 135 4.70 -14.37 -3.62
CA LEU A 135 6.04 -14.89 -3.95
C LEU A 135 7.18 -14.18 -3.20
N ASN A 136 6.91 -13.57 -2.03
CA ASN A 136 7.86 -12.76 -1.27
C ASN A 136 8.48 -11.56 -2.04
N VAL A 137 7.88 -11.15 -3.17
CA VAL A 137 8.35 -10.02 -3.98
C VAL A 137 7.48 -8.79 -3.77
N LEU A 138 6.16 -8.92 -3.90
CA LEU A 138 5.23 -7.78 -3.86
C LEU A 138 4.05 -7.99 -2.91
N PRO A 139 3.54 -6.94 -2.25
CA PRO A 139 2.35 -7.03 -1.41
C PRO A 139 1.13 -7.46 -2.22
N ARG A 140 0.26 -8.31 -1.65
CA ARG A 140 -0.89 -8.86 -2.37
C ARG A 140 -1.88 -7.78 -2.79
N SER A 141 -2.05 -6.73 -1.98
CA SER A 141 -2.92 -5.58 -2.31
C SER A 141 -2.51 -4.84 -3.59
N LEU A 142 -1.24 -4.92 -3.99
CA LEU A 142 -0.71 -4.23 -5.19
C LEU A 142 -1.01 -4.98 -6.49
N ALA A 143 -1.30 -6.28 -6.41
CA ALA A 143 -1.54 -7.14 -7.58
C ALA A 143 -2.61 -6.60 -8.57
N PRO A 144 -3.83 -6.19 -8.13
CA PRO A 144 -4.84 -5.67 -9.05
C PRO A 144 -4.41 -4.38 -9.75
N VAL A 145 -3.71 -3.49 -9.04
CA VAL A 145 -3.19 -2.23 -9.60
C VAL A 145 -2.12 -2.53 -10.66
N GLY A 146 -1.18 -3.43 -10.36
CA GLY A 146 -0.14 -3.85 -11.30
C GLY A 146 -0.73 -4.47 -12.58
N LEU A 147 -1.73 -5.34 -12.43
CA LEU A 147 -2.46 -5.94 -13.56
C LEU A 147 -3.15 -4.87 -14.41
N TYR A 148 -3.86 -3.93 -13.77
CA TYR A 148 -4.55 -2.84 -14.46
C TYR A 148 -3.59 -1.96 -15.27
N ILE A 149 -2.48 -1.50 -14.67
CA ILE A 149 -1.47 -0.68 -15.35
C ILE A 149 -0.86 -1.45 -16.53
N THR A 150 -0.55 -2.73 -16.34
CA THR A 150 0.00 -3.58 -17.41
C THR A 150 -0.98 -3.70 -18.58
N GLY A 151 -2.27 -3.93 -18.28
CA GLY A 151 -3.33 -4.00 -19.30
C GLY A 151 -3.43 -2.70 -20.10
N ILE A 152 -3.43 -1.55 -19.43
CA ILE A 152 -3.44 -0.23 -20.09
C ILE A 152 -2.21 -0.06 -20.97
N ALA A 153 -1.02 -0.35 -20.46
CA ALA A 153 0.22 -0.17 -21.21
C ALA A 153 0.22 -0.99 -22.52
N VAL A 154 -0.23 -2.24 -22.45
CA VAL A 154 -0.37 -3.10 -23.64
C VAL A 154 -1.40 -2.54 -24.62
N ALA A 155 -2.58 -2.13 -24.13
CA ALA A 155 -3.62 -1.55 -24.98
C ALA A 155 -3.15 -0.25 -25.66
N SER A 156 -2.52 0.65 -24.92
CA SER A 156 -1.96 1.90 -25.45
C SER A 156 -0.91 1.65 -26.52
N TRP A 157 -0.09 0.60 -26.37
CA TRP A 157 0.86 0.21 -27.40
C TRP A 157 0.15 -0.21 -28.70
N PHE A 158 -0.84 -1.11 -28.63
CA PHE A 158 -1.58 -1.52 -29.82
C PHE A 158 -2.28 -0.34 -30.50
N VAL A 159 -2.90 0.54 -29.72
CA VAL A 159 -3.56 1.75 -30.24
C VAL A 159 -2.53 2.67 -30.90
N SER A 160 -1.35 2.85 -30.31
CA SER A 160 -0.28 3.66 -30.91
C SER A 160 0.20 3.10 -32.25
N ASP A 161 0.39 1.78 -32.37
CA ASP A 161 0.79 1.15 -33.64
C ASP A 161 -0.30 1.27 -34.69
N TYR A 162 -1.58 1.11 -34.29
CA TYR A 162 -2.73 1.32 -35.17
C TYR A 162 -2.79 2.74 -35.71
N ILE A 163 -2.71 3.75 -34.84
CA ILE A 163 -2.74 5.17 -35.24
C ILE A 163 -1.54 5.50 -36.14
N TYR A 164 -0.36 4.98 -35.83
CA TYR A 164 0.84 5.20 -36.64
C TYR A 164 0.67 4.65 -38.07
N ARG A 165 0.16 3.43 -38.21
CA ARG A 165 -0.13 2.84 -39.53
C ARG A 165 -1.23 3.59 -40.26
N TRP A 166 -2.27 4.00 -39.55
CA TRP A 166 -3.35 4.80 -40.12
C TRP A 166 -2.83 6.14 -40.65
N LEU A 167 -2.00 6.86 -39.89
CA LEU A 167 -1.37 8.10 -40.34
C LEU A 167 -0.50 7.89 -41.59
N LEU A 168 0.31 6.83 -41.63
CA LEU A 168 1.11 6.51 -42.83
C LEU A 168 0.22 6.27 -44.05
N SER A 169 -0.92 5.58 -43.87
CA SER A 169 -1.85 5.33 -44.98
C SER A 169 -2.48 6.61 -45.54
N VAL A 170 -2.70 7.63 -44.71
CA VAL A 170 -3.20 8.95 -45.14
C VAL A 170 -2.12 9.76 -45.86
N VAL A 171 -0.85 9.60 -45.46
CA VAL A 171 0.28 10.28 -46.11
C VAL A 171 0.63 9.65 -47.45
N GLU A 172 0.47 8.33 -47.60
CA GLU A 172 0.74 7.60 -48.84
C GLU A 172 -0.39 7.67 -49.89
N ASP A 173 -1.46 8.44 -49.64
CA ASP A 173 -2.54 8.63 -50.62
C ASP A 173 -1.96 9.27 -51.92
N PRO A 174 -2.20 8.67 -53.11
CA PRO A 174 -1.35 8.87 -54.27
C PRO A 174 -1.72 10.14 -55.05
N SER A 175 -1.12 11.27 -54.68
CA SER A 175 -0.83 12.36 -55.64
C SER A 175 0.41 12.04 -56.48
N ALA A 176 0.51 10.79 -56.93
CA ALA A 176 1.53 10.28 -57.84
C ALA A 176 0.85 9.50 -58.98
N LYS A 177 -0.22 10.06 -59.57
CA LYS A 177 -0.54 9.74 -60.96
C LYS A 177 0.32 10.63 -61.84
N ALA A 178 1.34 9.99 -62.40
CA ALA A 178 2.25 10.53 -63.38
C ALA A 178 1.51 11.28 -64.50
N HIS A 179 2.03 12.47 -64.85
CA HIS A 179 1.90 12.98 -66.21
C HIS A 179 2.48 11.91 -67.14
N SER A 180 1.64 11.26 -67.95
CA SER A 180 2.09 10.73 -69.24
C SER A 180 1.78 11.77 -70.30
N ASP A 181 2.78 12.01 -71.15
CA ASP A 181 2.77 12.90 -72.30
C ASP A 181 1.51 12.79 -73.20
#